data_AF-A0A820XNK6-F1
#
_entry.id   AF-A0A820XNK6-F1
#
_cell.length_a   1.000
_cell.length_b   1.000
_cell.length_c   1.000
_cell.angle_alpha   90.00
_cell.angle_beta   90.00
_cell.angle_gamma   90.00
#
_symmetry.space_group_name_H-M   'P 1'
#
loop_
_entity.id
_entity.type
_entity.pdbx_description
1 polymer ?
#
loop_
_entity_poly.entity_id
_entity_poly.type
_entity_poly.pdbx_seq_one_letter_code
_entity_poly.pdbx_strand_id
1 'polypeptide(L)'
;MDKSTKKTRIQQLINDDSKSISFFKPKESPKRSIVWQSFSIICVDGKKQEIVSCDKCKQLMAYRARDGTNSLARHTRSCKNESSIPSSNSSNQNQVTDYFSSSKTSIIPKKIKDRVKIGCVEFIALDSRPFETVSGEGFMKLAQSLFDAGKYFSPTSTVNLKDLIPSPVTVSRNVEDLYKKKQSELAKLCINI
;
A
#
# COMPACT_ATOMS: atom_id res chain seq x y z
N MET A 1 -31.79 -3.81 24.67
CA MET A 1 -31.73 -2.34 24.68
C MET A 1 -30.90 -1.89 23.50
N ASP A 2 -31.53 -1.24 22.53
CA ASP A 2 -30.97 -0.95 21.21
C ASP A 2 -29.88 0.14 21.26
N LYS A 3 -28.79 -0.05 20.49
CA LYS A 3 -27.63 0.86 20.42
C LYS A 3 -28.02 2.22 19.86
N SER A 4 -29.00 2.25 18.97
CA SER A 4 -29.53 3.47 18.36
C SER A 4 -30.11 4.41 19.43
N THR A 5 -30.93 3.86 20.33
CA THR A 5 -31.59 4.62 21.41
C THR A 5 -30.60 5.23 22.40
N LYS A 6 -29.49 4.54 22.69
CA LYS A 6 -28.47 5.02 23.65
C LYS A 6 -27.70 6.22 23.11
N LYS A 7 -27.34 6.21 21.82
CA LYS A 7 -26.67 7.33 21.17
C LYS A 7 -27.57 8.58 21.13
N THR A 8 -28.84 8.41 20.78
CA THR A 8 -29.82 9.51 20.73
C THR A 8 -30.03 10.14 22.10
N ARG A 9 -30.14 9.33 23.16
CA ARG A 9 -30.27 9.84 24.54
C ARG A 9 -29.05 10.66 24.97
N ILE A 10 -27.84 10.21 24.63
CA ILE A 10 -26.62 10.97 24.96
C ILE A 10 -26.52 12.25 24.14
N GLN A 11 -26.95 12.22 22.86
CA GLN A 11 -27.02 13.44 22.05
C GLN A 11 -27.97 14.47 22.65
N GLN A 12 -29.14 14.04 23.12
CA GLN A 12 -30.09 14.92 23.82
C GLN A 12 -29.45 15.53 25.07
N LEU A 13 -28.83 14.72 25.92
CA LEU A 13 -28.17 15.22 27.13
C LEU A 13 -27.03 16.20 26.84
N ILE A 14 -26.31 16.04 25.72
CA ILE A 14 -25.28 17.00 25.27
C ILE A 14 -25.93 18.32 24.82
N ASN A 15 -27.03 18.24 24.06
CA ASN A 15 -27.74 19.43 23.60
C ASN A 15 -28.39 20.21 24.75
N ASP A 16 -28.81 19.50 25.80
CA ASP A 16 -29.44 20.07 27.00
C ASP A 16 -28.41 20.60 28.03
N ASP A 17 -27.11 20.62 27.68
CA ASP A 17 -25.98 21.04 28.55
C ASP A 17 -26.03 20.42 29.97
N SER A 18 -26.38 19.14 30.05
CA SER A 18 -26.53 18.45 31.33
C SER A 18 -25.20 18.31 32.07
N LYS A 19 -25.16 18.73 33.35
CA LYS A 19 -24.00 18.59 34.25
C LYS A 19 -23.54 17.14 34.45
N SER A 20 -24.38 16.17 34.09
CA SER A 20 -24.08 14.73 34.19
C SER A 20 -23.10 14.22 33.12
N ILE A 21 -22.81 15.00 32.07
CA ILE A 21 -21.87 14.60 31.02
C ILE A 21 -20.49 15.17 31.28
N SER A 22 -19.48 14.31 31.14
CA SER A 22 -18.08 14.72 31.10
C SER A 22 -17.36 14.04 29.94
N PHE A 23 -16.35 14.73 29.40
CA PHE A 23 -15.49 14.25 28.34
C PHE A 23 -14.14 13.83 28.91
N PHE A 24 -13.82 12.55 28.82
CA PHE A 24 -12.58 11.98 29.30
C PHE A 24 -11.61 11.74 28.15
N LYS A 25 -10.45 12.41 28.20
CA LYS A 25 -9.37 12.20 27.23
C LYS A 25 -8.43 11.10 27.71
N PRO A 26 -8.25 10.00 26.96
CA PRO A 26 -7.33 8.95 27.38
C PRO A 26 -5.88 9.44 27.40
N LYS A 27 -5.13 9.12 28.46
CA LYS A 27 -3.69 9.41 28.54
C LYS A 27 -2.91 8.82 27.37
N GLU A 28 -1.92 9.56 26.88
CA GLU A 28 -1.02 9.09 25.83
C GLU A 28 -0.14 7.94 26.36
N SER A 29 0.02 6.89 25.55
CA SER A 29 0.96 5.81 25.85
C SER A 29 1.44 5.17 24.54
N PRO A 30 2.66 4.60 24.50
CA PRO A 30 3.21 3.97 23.29
C PRO A 30 2.32 2.81 22.76
N LYS A 31 1.53 2.20 23.64
CA LYS A 31 0.63 1.08 23.31
C LYS A 31 -0.73 1.54 22.77
N ARG A 32 -1.03 2.85 22.80
CA ARG A 32 -2.33 3.40 22.44
C ARG A 32 -2.25 4.11 21.08
N SER A 33 -3.28 3.90 20.26
CA SER A 33 -3.36 4.48 18.92
C SER A 33 -3.40 6.01 18.94
N ILE A 34 -2.72 6.65 18.00
CA ILE A 34 -2.66 8.11 17.82
C ILE A 34 -4.05 8.74 17.63
N VAL A 35 -5.05 7.97 17.20
CA VAL A 35 -6.42 8.46 17.01
C VAL A 35 -6.98 9.16 18.25
N TRP A 36 -6.59 8.73 19.46
CA TRP A 36 -7.10 9.29 20.71
C TRP A 36 -6.70 10.74 20.98
N GLN A 37 -5.78 11.30 20.19
CA GLN A 37 -5.48 12.73 20.22
C GLN A 37 -6.66 13.59 19.72
N SER A 38 -7.54 13.03 18.88
CA SER A 38 -8.68 13.72 18.26
C SER A 38 -10.05 13.29 18.80
N PHE A 39 -10.11 12.42 19.81
CA PHE A 39 -11.37 11.90 20.35
C PHE A 39 -11.39 11.89 21.88
N SER A 40 -12.58 12.14 22.41
CA SER A 40 -12.87 12.11 23.85
C SER A 40 -13.93 11.05 24.17
N ILE A 41 -13.75 10.29 25.25
CA ILE A 41 -14.72 9.29 25.72
C ILE A 41 -15.81 9.99 26.52
N ILE A 42 -17.08 9.67 26.26
CA ILE A 42 -18.19 10.23 27.01
C ILE A 42 -18.39 9.46 28.31
N CYS A 43 -18.49 10.20 29.41
CA CYS A 43 -18.87 9.69 30.72
C CYS A 43 -20.22 10.30 31.11
N VAL A 44 -21.14 9.45 31.54
CA VAL A 44 -22.46 9.85 32.08
C VAL A 44 -22.49 9.43 33.54
N ASP A 45 -22.70 10.40 34.44
CA ASP A 45 -22.70 10.19 35.89
C ASP A 45 -21.43 9.47 36.39
N GLY A 46 -20.28 9.88 35.85
CA GLY A 46 -18.96 9.29 36.18
C GLY A 46 -18.68 7.92 35.56
N LYS A 47 -19.63 7.32 34.81
CA LYS A 47 -19.43 6.01 34.15
C LYS A 47 -19.06 6.17 32.68
N LYS A 48 -17.93 5.58 32.29
CA LYS A 48 -17.46 5.53 30.90
C LYS A 48 -18.47 4.80 30.02
N GLN A 49 -18.90 5.46 28.95
CA GLN A 49 -19.79 4.88 27.95
C GLN A 49 -18.98 4.30 26.78
N GLU A 50 -19.58 3.35 26.08
CA GLU A 50 -19.07 2.83 24.80
C GLU A 50 -19.29 3.82 23.63
N ILE A 51 -19.21 5.12 23.92
CA ILE A 51 -19.44 6.20 22.97
C ILE A 51 -18.33 7.24 23.13
N VAL A 52 -17.80 7.69 22.00
CA VAL A 52 -16.76 8.71 21.89
C VAL A 52 -17.29 9.89 21.08
N SER A 53 -16.76 11.07 21.34
CA SER A 53 -17.01 12.29 20.58
C SER A 53 -15.73 12.70 19.85
N CYS A 54 -15.85 13.09 18.58
CA CYS A 54 -14.75 13.71 17.85
C CYS A 54 -14.53 15.14 18.34
N ASP A 55 -13.30 15.50 18.67
CA ASP A 55 -12.99 16.83 19.19
C ASP A 55 -13.24 17.93 18.13
N LYS A 56 -13.12 17.59 16.83
CA LYS A 56 -13.23 18.51 15.68
C LYS A 56 -14.65 18.76 15.21
N CYS A 57 -15.43 17.71 14.97
CA CYS A 57 -16.78 17.81 14.41
C CYS A 57 -17.89 17.46 15.42
N LYS A 58 -17.53 17.17 16.68
CA LYS A 58 -18.45 16.76 17.75
C LYS A 58 -19.33 15.55 17.44
N GLN A 59 -19.04 14.82 16.36
CA GLN A 59 -19.80 13.64 15.97
C GLN A 59 -19.62 12.51 16.99
N LEU A 60 -20.76 11.97 17.47
CA LEU A 60 -20.79 10.83 18.35
C LEU A 60 -20.60 9.51 17.60
N MET A 61 -19.70 8.66 18.08
CA MET A 61 -19.40 7.35 17.52
C MET A 61 -19.37 6.27 18.59
N ALA A 62 -19.86 5.07 18.27
CA ALA A 62 -19.75 3.93 19.17
C ALA A 62 -18.31 3.40 19.17
N TYR A 63 -17.80 3.04 20.36
CA TYR A 63 -16.46 2.48 20.53
C TYR A 63 -16.46 1.39 21.59
N ARG A 64 -15.87 0.25 21.25
CA ARG A 64 -15.58 -0.86 22.17
C ARG A 64 -14.10 -1.18 22.11
N ALA A 65 -13.49 -1.43 23.27
CA ALA A 65 -12.07 -1.74 23.34
C ALA A 65 -11.67 -2.93 22.45
N ARG A 66 -12.54 -3.94 22.34
CA ARG A 66 -12.31 -5.15 21.54
C ARG A 66 -12.38 -4.94 20.02
N ASP A 67 -13.11 -3.93 19.55
CA ASP A 67 -13.38 -3.73 18.11
C ASP A 67 -12.27 -2.87 17.45
N GLY A 68 -11.27 -2.43 18.22
CA GLY A 68 -10.16 -1.61 17.75
C GLY A 68 -10.54 -0.16 17.44
N THR A 69 -9.64 0.59 16.79
CA THR A 69 -9.80 2.03 16.52
C THR A 69 -9.99 2.36 15.03
N ASN A 70 -10.32 1.39 14.19
CA ASN A 70 -10.40 1.57 12.74
C ASN A 70 -11.52 2.53 12.31
N SER A 71 -12.69 2.47 12.97
CA SER A 71 -13.79 3.40 12.72
C SER A 71 -13.43 4.85 13.05
N LEU A 72 -12.74 5.05 14.18
CA LEU A 72 -12.23 6.36 14.61
C LEU A 72 -11.16 6.87 13.64
N ALA A 73 -10.20 6.02 13.26
CA ALA A 73 -9.15 6.38 12.30
C ALA A 73 -9.71 6.78 10.94
N ARG A 74 -10.73 6.06 10.45
CA ARG A 74 -11.42 6.41 9.21
C ARG A 74 -12.09 7.77 9.32
N HIS A 75 -12.79 8.02 10.43
CA HIS A 75 -13.39 9.33 10.67
C HIS A 75 -12.35 10.45 10.70
N THR A 76 -11.20 10.28 11.37
CA THR A 76 -10.14 11.31 11.38
C THR A 76 -9.70 11.73 9.98
N ARG A 77 -9.70 10.80 9.01
CA ARG A 77 -9.33 11.07 7.61
C ARG A 77 -10.41 11.82 6.83
N SER A 78 -11.69 11.59 7.14
CA SER A 78 -12.83 12.17 6.44
C SER A 78 -13.55 13.26 7.24
N CYS A 79 -13.05 13.62 8.41
CA CYS A 79 -13.66 14.57 9.32
C CYS A 79 -13.60 15.97 8.70
N LYS A 80 -14.77 16.48 8.29
CA LYS A 80 -14.93 17.88 7.89
C LYS A 80 -15.15 18.70 9.18
N ASN A 81 -14.37 19.76 9.38
CA ASN A 81 -14.64 20.70 10.46
C ASN A 81 -16.02 21.32 10.24
N GLU A 82 -16.77 21.61 11.31
CA GLU A 82 -18.12 22.20 11.25
C GLU A 82 -18.12 23.66 10.77
N SER A 83 -17.69 23.88 9.53
CA SER A 83 -17.92 25.14 8.80
C SER A 83 -18.60 24.90 7.45
N SER A 84 -19.12 23.69 7.20
CA SER A 84 -19.95 23.40 6.03
C SER A 84 -21.32 22.88 6.48
N ILE A 85 -22.32 23.72 6.25
CA ILE A 85 -23.77 23.53 6.35
C ILE A 85 -24.19 22.07 6.11
N PRO A 86 -25.16 21.52 6.87
CA PRO A 86 -25.64 20.15 6.71
C PRO A 86 -26.43 20.02 5.40
N SER A 87 -25.73 19.79 4.29
CA SER A 87 -26.38 19.31 3.07
C SER A 87 -26.76 17.84 3.25
N SER A 88 -28.07 17.65 3.28
CA SER A 88 -28.83 16.43 3.18
C SER A 88 -28.21 15.35 2.27
N ASN A 89 -28.31 14.10 2.76
CA ASN A 89 -28.36 12.86 1.97
C ASN A 89 -27.23 12.56 0.96
N SER A 90 -25.98 12.71 1.36
CA SER A 90 -24.91 11.90 0.74
C SER A 90 -24.79 10.58 1.49
N SER A 91 -25.35 9.52 0.93
CA SER A 91 -24.95 8.16 1.26
C SER A 91 -23.46 8.04 1.00
N ASN A 92 -22.64 8.25 2.04
CA ASN A 92 -21.22 7.92 2.06
C ASN A 92 -21.05 6.38 2.07
N GLN A 93 -21.70 5.70 1.13
CA GLN A 93 -21.45 4.30 0.87
C GLN A 93 -20.13 4.24 0.13
N ASN A 94 -19.10 3.76 0.82
CA ASN A 94 -17.84 3.38 0.20
C ASN A 94 -18.16 2.51 -1.03
N GLN A 95 -17.52 2.81 -2.16
CA GLN A 95 -17.67 1.93 -3.31
C GLN A 95 -17.10 0.56 -2.95
N VAL A 96 -17.62 -0.52 -3.55
CA VAL A 96 -17.09 -1.88 -3.34
C VAL A 96 -15.58 -1.93 -3.63
N THR A 97 -15.11 -1.08 -4.54
CA THR A 97 -13.69 -0.88 -4.88
C THR A 97 -12.83 -0.34 -3.73
N ASP A 98 -13.39 0.42 -2.79
CA ASP A 98 -12.66 0.93 -1.61
C ASP A 98 -12.27 -0.19 -0.65
N TYR A 99 -13.05 -1.28 -0.60
CA TYR A 99 -12.69 -2.49 0.14
C TYR A 99 -11.61 -3.32 -0.56
N PHE A 100 -11.40 -3.11 -1.87
CA PHE A 100 -10.31 -3.68 -2.65
C PHE A 100 -9.04 -2.85 -2.63
N SER A 101 -9.04 -1.66 -1.99
CA SER A 101 -7.86 -0.83 -1.78
C SER A 101 -6.93 -1.44 -0.73
N SER A 102 -6.31 -2.56 -1.11
CA SER A 102 -5.07 -3.01 -0.50
C SER A 102 -4.00 -1.98 -0.87
N SER A 103 -3.75 -1.07 0.08
CA SER A 103 -2.42 -0.51 0.37
C SER A 103 -1.32 -0.97 -0.60
N LYS A 104 -1.10 -0.22 -1.69
CA LYS A 104 -0.05 -0.43 -2.71
C LYS A 104 0.24 -1.91 -3.00
N THR A 105 -0.74 -2.68 -3.47
CA THR A 105 -0.41 -3.97 -4.09
C THR A 105 0.43 -3.71 -5.32
N SER A 106 1.67 -4.20 -5.32
CA SER A 106 2.54 -4.10 -6.48
C SER A 106 1.82 -4.64 -7.72
N ILE A 107 1.95 -3.93 -8.85
CA ILE A 107 1.39 -4.31 -10.17
C ILE A 107 1.63 -5.80 -10.47
N ILE A 108 2.74 -6.35 -9.98
CA ILE A 108 3.12 -7.75 -10.13
C ILE A 108 2.52 -8.61 -8.99
N PRO A 109 1.70 -9.63 -9.30
CA PRO A 109 1.16 -10.59 -8.34
C PRO A 109 2.25 -11.29 -7.51
N LYS A 110 1.97 -11.53 -6.22
CA LYS A 110 2.90 -12.22 -5.29
C LYS A 110 3.37 -13.58 -5.82
N LYS A 111 2.46 -14.38 -6.39
CA LYS A 111 2.78 -15.69 -6.97
C LYS A 111 3.86 -15.61 -8.06
N ILE A 112 3.83 -14.56 -8.87
CA ILE A 112 4.84 -14.35 -9.93
C ILE A 112 6.17 -13.94 -9.29
N LYS A 113 6.15 -13.02 -8.32
CA LYS A 113 7.35 -12.62 -7.57
C LYS A 113 8.04 -13.81 -6.91
N ASP A 114 7.27 -14.69 -6.28
CA ASP A 114 7.82 -15.88 -5.61
C ASP A 114 8.46 -16.86 -6.62
N ARG A 115 7.88 -17.02 -7.82
CA ARG A 115 8.47 -17.84 -8.89
C ARG A 115 9.79 -17.26 -9.39
N VAL A 116 9.83 -15.96 -9.67
CA VAL A 116 11.07 -15.28 -10.10
C VAL A 116 12.13 -15.36 -9.01
N LYS A 117 11.75 -15.19 -7.73
CA LYS A 117 12.67 -15.33 -6.60
C LYS A 117 13.33 -16.71 -6.56
N ILE A 118 12.53 -17.77 -6.70
CA ILE A 118 13.06 -19.15 -6.73
C ILE A 118 14.01 -19.33 -7.92
N GLY A 119 13.63 -18.88 -9.11
CA GLY A 119 14.49 -18.96 -10.29
C GLY A 119 15.82 -18.22 -10.14
N CYS A 120 15.84 -17.05 -9.50
CA CYS A 120 17.09 -16.35 -9.19
C CYS A 120 17.98 -17.12 -8.21
N VAL A 121 17.39 -17.75 -7.19
CA VAL A 121 18.15 -18.59 -6.22
C VAL A 121 18.74 -19.81 -6.92
N GLU A 122 17.95 -20.50 -7.73
CA GLU A 122 18.41 -21.66 -8.51
C GLU A 122 19.52 -21.28 -9.48
N PHE A 123 19.36 -20.19 -10.24
CA PHE A 123 20.40 -19.68 -11.15
C PHE A 123 21.71 -19.43 -10.42
N ILE A 124 21.67 -18.74 -9.28
CA ILE A 124 22.86 -18.46 -8.48
C ILE A 124 23.52 -19.75 -7.98
N ALA A 125 22.73 -20.68 -7.46
CA ALA A 125 23.23 -21.93 -6.88
C ALA A 125 23.79 -22.89 -7.93
N LEU A 126 23.09 -23.09 -9.05
CA LEU A 126 23.47 -24.03 -10.11
C LEU A 126 24.67 -23.51 -10.90
N ASP A 127 24.72 -22.21 -11.19
CA ASP A 127 25.77 -21.61 -12.02
C ASP A 127 26.92 -21.03 -11.17
N SER A 128 26.86 -21.21 -9.84
CA SER A 128 27.85 -20.71 -8.88
C SER A 128 28.18 -19.23 -9.07
N ARG A 129 27.16 -18.38 -9.15
CA ARG A 129 27.31 -16.94 -9.37
C ARG A 129 27.26 -16.15 -8.05
N PRO A 130 27.94 -14.98 -7.94
CA PRO A 130 27.76 -14.09 -6.79
C PRO A 130 26.31 -13.60 -6.68
N PHE A 131 25.83 -13.36 -5.45
CA PHE A 131 24.45 -12.92 -5.21
C PHE A 131 24.16 -11.57 -5.88
N GLU A 132 25.17 -10.71 -5.98
CA GLU A 132 25.08 -9.39 -6.58
C GLU A 132 24.77 -9.45 -8.09
N THR A 133 25.00 -10.59 -8.74
CA THR A 133 24.75 -10.79 -10.18
C THR A 133 23.33 -10.40 -10.58
N VAL A 134 22.33 -10.74 -9.77
CA VAL A 134 20.92 -10.44 -10.09
C VAL A 134 20.56 -8.95 -9.99
N SER A 135 21.46 -8.15 -9.42
CA SER A 135 21.36 -6.69 -9.36
C SER A 135 22.20 -5.97 -10.41
N GLY A 136 23.03 -6.70 -11.17
CA GLY A 136 23.91 -6.14 -12.19
C GLY A 136 23.13 -5.55 -13.38
N GLU A 137 23.59 -4.41 -13.88
CA GLU A 137 22.94 -3.71 -14.99
C GLU A 137 22.80 -4.58 -16.25
N GLY A 138 23.84 -5.36 -16.59
CA GLY A 138 23.82 -6.28 -17.72
C GLY A 138 22.76 -7.37 -17.58
N PHE A 139 22.61 -7.94 -16.39
CA PHE A 139 21.57 -8.93 -16.10
C PHE A 139 20.17 -8.33 -16.20
N MET A 140 19.95 -7.13 -15.64
CA MET A 140 18.67 -6.44 -15.72
C MET A 140 18.27 -6.12 -17.16
N LYS A 141 19.21 -5.69 -18.00
CA LYS A 141 18.97 -5.46 -19.44
C LYS A 141 18.60 -6.76 -20.16
N LEU A 142 19.34 -7.85 -19.91
CA LEU A 142 19.02 -9.16 -20.47
C LEU A 142 17.62 -9.63 -20.06
N ALA A 143 17.29 -9.56 -18.77
CA ALA A 143 15.98 -9.95 -18.26
C ALA A 143 14.85 -9.14 -18.91
N GLN A 144 15.01 -7.82 -19.04
CA GLN A 144 14.05 -6.97 -19.72
C GLN A 144 13.86 -7.39 -21.19
N SER A 145 14.94 -7.64 -21.92
CA SER A 145 14.86 -8.13 -23.31
C SER A 145 14.13 -9.47 -23.44
N LEU A 146 14.33 -10.40 -22.49
CA LEU A 146 13.61 -11.68 -22.47
C LEU A 146 12.11 -11.49 -22.21
N PHE A 147 11.72 -10.60 -21.29
CA PHE A 147 10.31 -10.29 -21.05
C PHE A 147 9.66 -9.59 -22.24
N ASP A 148 10.38 -8.70 -22.91
CA ASP A 148 9.88 -8.01 -24.10
C ASP A 148 9.72 -8.97 -25.28
N ALA A 149 10.68 -9.87 -25.51
CA ALA A 149 10.54 -10.97 -26.46
C ALA A 149 9.34 -11.87 -26.12
N GLY A 150 9.14 -12.13 -24.82
CA GLY A 150 8.01 -12.86 -24.26
C GLY A 150 6.63 -12.41 -24.74
N LYS A 151 6.47 -11.10 -25.02
CA LYS A 151 5.20 -10.52 -25.49
C LYS A 151 4.80 -10.98 -26.88
N TYR A 152 5.74 -11.45 -27.69
CA TYR A 152 5.51 -11.89 -29.06
C TYR A 152 5.22 -13.40 -29.15
N PHE A 153 5.40 -14.15 -28.07
CA PHE A 153 5.08 -15.58 -28.04
C PHE A 153 3.62 -15.81 -27.65
N SER A 154 3.02 -16.86 -28.23
CA SER A 154 1.67 -17.27 -27.85
C SER A 154 1.65 -17.78 -26.39
N PRO A 155 0.62 -17.45 -25.59
CA PRO A 155 0.47 -17.97 -24.22
C PRO A 155 0.41 -19.49 -24.12
N THR A 156 0.05 -20.17 -25.21
CA THR A 156 -0.10 -21.63 -25.30
C THR A 156 1.13 -22.33 -25.87
N SER A 157 2.07 -21.58 -26.43
CA SER A 157 3.28 -22.13 -27.03
C SER A 157 4.39 -22.26 -25.99
N THR A 158 5.02 -23.43 -25.94
CA THR A 158 6.23 -23.61 -25.13
C THR A 158 7.42 -23.09 -25.93
N VAL A 159 8.15 -22.14 -25.36
CA VAL A 159 9.38 -21.60 -25.97
C VAL A 159 10.55 -22.52 -25.59
N ASN A 160 11.26 -23.04 -26.59
CA ASN A 160 12.52 -23.74 -26.35
C ASN A 160 13.64 -22.72 -26.11
N LEU A 161 14.11 -22.64 -24.87
CA LEU A 161 15.15 -21.67 -24.49
C LEU A 161 16.50 -21.92 -25.18
N LYS A 162 16.78 -23.15 -25.64
CA LYS A 162 18.01 -23.46 -26.38
C LYS A 162 18.06 -22.81 -27.75
N ASP A 163 16.89 -22.52 -28.32
CA ASP A 163 16.77 -21.87 -29.63
C ASP A 163 16.74 -20.34 -29.49
N LEU A 164 16.30 -19.84 -28.33
CA LEU A 164 16.24 -18.40 -28.03
C LEU A 164 17.59 -17.85 -27.53
N ILE A 165 18.27 -18.58 -26.63
CA ILE A 165 19.51 -18.11 -26.00
C ILE A 165 20.70 -18.51 -26.89
N PRO A 166 21.54 -17.55 -27.33
CA PRO A 166 22.67 -17.85 -28.19
C PRO A 166 23.73 -18.68 -27.48
N SER A 167 24.47 -19.49 -28.26
CA SER A 167 25.60 -20.26 -27.73
C SER A 167 26.71 -19.36 -27.18
N PRO A 168 27.55 -19.84 -26.24
CA PRO A 168 28.70 -19.08 -25.74
C PRO A 168 29.64 -18.58 -26.85
N VAL A 169 29.83 -19.37 -27.91
CA VAL A 169 30.66 -18.99 -29.07
C VAL A 169 30.04 -17.82 -29.83
N THR A 170 28.72 -17.84 -30.03
CA THR A 170 27.99 -16.73 -30.65
C THR A 170 28.13 -15.46 -29.83
N VAL A 171 27.98 -15.55 -28.50
CA VAL A 171 28.15 -14.39 -27.61
C VAL A 171 29.58 -13.85 -27.71
N SER A 172 30.59 -14.72 -27.65
CA SER A 172 32.01 -14.32 -27.74
C SER A 172 32.29 -13.51 -29.00
N ARG A 173 31.83 -13.97 -30.18
CA ARG A 173 32.01 -13.25 -31.45
C ARG A 173 31.32 -11.89 -31.45
N ASN A 174 30.10 -11.81 -30.92
CA ASN A 174 29.33 -10.57 -30.91
C ASN A 174 29.87 -9.55 -29.89
N VAL A 175 30.56 -9.99 -28.84
CA VAL A 175 31.23 -9.07 -27.90
C VAL A 175 32.36 -8.30 -28.59
N GLU A 176 33.14 -8.97 -29.44
CA GLU A 176 34.20 -8.32 -30.22
C GLU A 176 33.64 -7.26 -31.18
N ASP A 177 32.53 -7.59 -31.85
CA ASP A 177 31.86 -6.66 -32.77
C ASP A 177 31.26 -5.46 -32.03
N LEU A 178 30.65 -5.70 -30.87
CA LEU A 178 30.14 -4.63 -30.00
C LEU A 178 31.27 -3.70 -29.55
N TYR A 179 32.42 -4.26 -29.16
CA TYR A 179 33.59 -3.49 -28.77
C TYR A 179 34.09 -2.61 -29.92
N LYS A 180 34.30 -3.18 -31.12
CA LYS A 180 34.73 -2.42 -32.32
C LYS A 180 33.75 -1.31 -32.65
N LYS A 181 32.44 -1.57 -32.57
CA LYS A 181 31.40 -0.57 -32.79
C LYS A 181 31.52 0.56 -31.78
N LYS A 182 31.60 0.26 -30.48
CA LYS A 182 31.74 1.26 -29.42
C LYS A 182 33.03 2.08 -29.55
N GLN A 183 34.14 1.44 -29.90
CA GLN A 183 35.41 2.12 -30.16
C GLN A 183 35.28 3.11 -31.32
N SER A 184 34.59 2.72 -32.41
CA SER A 184 34.34 3.62 -33.54
C SER A 184 33.40 4.79 -33.21
N GLU A 185 32.39 4.57 -32.36
CA GLU A 185 31.49 5.61 -31.86
C GLU A 185 32.25 6.65 -31.02
N LEU A 186 33.12 6.19 -30.12
CA LEU A 186 33.96 7.05 -29.30
C LEU A 186 34.97 7.85 -30.15
N ALA A 187 35.63 7.20 -31.11
CA ALA A 187 36.57 7.88 -32.01
C ALA A 187 35.91 9.02 -32.79
N LYS A 188 34.66 8.85 -33.26
CA LYS A 188 33.90 9.91 -33.93
C LYS A 188 33.53 11.07 -33.01
N LEU A 189 33.26 10.79 -31.73
CA LEU A 189 32.97 11.84 -30.74
C LEU A 189 34.23 12.66 -30.42
N CYS A 190 35.40 12.02 -30.35
CA CYS A 190 36.66 12.71 -30.09
C CYS A 190 37.19 13.55 -31.26
N ILE A 191 36.76 13.29 -32.50
CA ILE A 191 37.13 14.08 -33.69
C ILE A 191 36.30 15.38 -33.80
N ASN A 192 35.16 15.46 -33.12
CA ASN A 192 34.24 16.61 -33.14
C ASN A 192 34.42 17.57 -31.94
N ILE A 193 35.56 17.50 -31.24
CA ILE A 193 35.99 18.42 -30.18
C ILE A 193 37.26 19.11 -30.67
#